data_AF-A0AA97FDZ6-F1
#
_entry.id   AF-A0AA97FDZ6-F1
#
_cell.length_a   1.000
_cell.length_b   1.000
_cell.length_c   1.000
_cell.angle_alpha   90.00
_cell.angle_beta   90.00
_cell.angle_gamma   90.00
#
_symmetry.space_group_name_H-M   'P 1'
#
loop_
_entity.id
_entity.type
_entity.pdbx_description
1 polymer ?
#
loop_
_entity_poly.entity_id
_entity_poly.type
_entity_poly.pdbx_seq_one_letter_code
_entity_poly.pdbx_strand_id
1 'polypeptide(L)'
;MAIYRKAAIVLIFFLAAMFLVLPASAQSVSYSVQGWDESPPVSEAKAPVPLDLWEVQPLAVIAVMLVLISPAFLLPAQIILAGAGLVTLNFRRIDKKTILENNFRNRIYRFIIHNPGTCFTDIENRLSVNRGTLDYHLRMLKQEHLITVFLKNNRSFYFENSGSYSDSEMKIFVSLRNETEFLICEYLSDSPDASRDDIAGMIQTSCSTVSWHMGRLCDAGVIFSTKCGRVVRYRLSPSALGVMNKINSKCIA
;
A
#
# COMPACT_ATOMS: atom_id res chain seq x y z
N MET A 1 14.30 -2.20 -7.80
CA MET A 1 15.22 -1.76 -8.88
C MET A 1 16.37 -2.76 -9.15
N ALA A 2 17.00 -3.36 -8.14
CA ALA A 2 18.11 -4.31 -8.32
C ALA A 2 17.75 -5.62 -9.05
N ILE A 3 16.52 -6.13 -8.87
CA ILE A 3 16.05 -7.38 -9.49
C ILE A 3 15.87 -7.21 -11.02
N TYR A 4 15.35 -6.06 -11.44
CA TYR A 4 15.18 -5.73 -12.87
C TYR A 4 16.51 -5.61 -13.61
N ARG A 5 17.54 -5.08 -12.96
CA ARG A 5 18.91 -5.07 -13.53
C ARG A 5 19.42 -6.49 -13.76
N LYS A 6 19.23 -7.39 -12.80
CA LYS A 6 19.69 -8.79 -12.92
C LYS A 6 18.92 -9.54 -14.01
N ALA A 7 17.60 -9.38 -14.07
CA ALA A 7 16.78 -10.01 -15.10
C ALA A 7 17.07 -9.46 -16.51
N ALA A 8 17.28 -8.14 -16.64
CA ALA A 8 17.67 -7.53 -17.90
C ALA A 8 19.05 -8.02 -18.38
N ILE A 9 20.01 -8.18 -17.47
CA ILE A 9 21.34 -8.71 -17.82
C ILE A 9 21.25 -10.16 -18.32
N VAL A 10 20.44 -11.01 -17.67
CA VAL A 10 20.24 -12.40 -18.10
C VAL A 10 19.54 -12.47 -19.46
N LEU A 11 18.52 -11.63 -19.70
CA LEU A 11 17.83 -11.54 -20.98
C LEU A 11 18.76 -11.06 -22.10
N ILE A 12 19.61 -10.06 -21.82
CA ILE A 12 20.62 -9.57 -22.77
C ILE A 12 21.65 -10.66 -23.08
N PHE A 13 22.12 -11.41 -22.07
CA PHE A 13 23.03 -12.54 -22.29
C PHE A 13 22.38 -13.65 -23.11
N PHE A 14 21.10 -13.93 -22.87
CA PHE A 14 20.36 -14.94 -23.63
C PHE A 14 20.12 -14.51 -25.08
N LEU A 15 19.71 -13.26 -25.30
CA LEU A 15 19.56 -12.69 -26.65
C LEU A 15 20.91 -12.62 -27.40
N ALA A 16 22.00 -12.29 -26.70
CA ALA A 16 23.35 -12.30 -27.27
C ALA A 16 23.81 -13.72 -27.62
N ALA A 17 23.53 -14.70 -26.76
CA ALA A 17 23.81 -16.11 -27.03
C ALA A 17 22.99 -16.65 -28.21
N MET A 18 21.74 -16.19 -28.37
CA MET A 18 20.89 -16.55 -29.50
C MET A 18 21.38 -15.93 -30.82
N PHE A 19 21.93 -14.70 -30.76
CA PHE A 19 22.52 -14.03 -31.92
C PHE A 19 23.79 -14.72 -32.43
N LEU A 20 24.53 -15.41 -31.55
CA LEU A 20 25.69 -16.23 -31.90
C LEU A 20 25.32 -17.51 -32.66
N VAL A 21 24.05 -17.94 -32.62
CA VAL A 21 23.53 -19.14 -33.32
C VAL A 21 22.80 -18.77 -34.61
N LEU A 22 22.71 -17.47 -34.96
CA LEU A 22 22.20 -17.07 -36.27
C LEU A 22 23.12 -17.64 -37.36
N PRO A 23 22.59 -18.37 -38.36
CA PRO A 23 23.38 -18.82 -39.48
C PRO A 23 24.01 -17.59 -40.13
N ALA A 24 25.34 -17.62 -40.26
CA ALA A 24 26.11 -16.59 -40.92
C ALA A 24 25.49 -16.28 -42.29
N SER A 25 25.08 -15.03 -42.47
CA SER A 25 24.80 -14.33 -43.72
C SER A 25 24.21 -15.20 -44.86
N ALA A 26 22.93 -14.98 -45.16
CA ALA A 26 22.45 -15.16 -46.52
C ALA A 26 23.39 -14.37 -47.46
N GLN A 27 24.18 -15.06 -48.29
CA GLN A 27 24.89 -14.40 -49.38
C GLN A 27 23.83 -13.70 -50.22
N SER A 28 23.96 -12.37 -50.38
CA SER A 28 23.08 -11.60 -51.26
C SER A 28 23.36 -12.04 -52.69
N VAL A 29 22.61 -13.02 -53.18
CA VAL A 29 22.53 -13.28 -54.61
C VAL A 29 21.97 -12.00 -55.24
N SER A 30 22.74 -11.37 -56.13
CA SER A 30 22.29 -10.15 -56.81
C SER A 30 21.05 -10.47 -57.63
N TYR A 31 19.91 -9.86 -57.31
CA TYR A 31 18.73 -9.92 -58.15
C TYR A 31 18.72 -8.68 -59.04
N SER A 32 18.56 -8.87 -60.35
CA SER A 32 18.29 -7.78 -61.28
C SER A 32 16.77 -7.56 -61.35
N VAL A 33 16.31 -6.33 -61.12
CA VAL A 33 14.90 -5.96 -61.28
C VAL A 33 14.63 -5.67 -62.75
N GLN A 34 13.68 -6.38 -63.36
CA GLN A 34 13.33 -6.27 -64.78
C GLN A 34 11.92 -5.69 -64.91
N GLY A 35 11.72 -4.76 -65.87
CA GLY A 35 10.47 -4.03 -66.05
C GLY A 35 9.36 -4.87 -66.71
N TRP A 36 8.11 -4.56 -66.39
CA TRP A 36 6.90 -5.34 -66.72
C TRP A 36 6.63 -5.64 -68.21
N ASP A 37 7.33 -4.98 -69.15
CA ASP A 37 7.14 -5.14 -70.60
C ASP A 37 8.03 -6.24 -71.22
N GLU A 38 9.01 -6.76 -70.47
CA GLU A 38 9.79 -7.91 -70.93
C GLU A 38 9.12 -9.19 -70.45
N SER A 39 8.77 -10.07 -71.40
CA SER A 39 8.34 -11.44 -71.07
C SER A 39 9.36 -12.02 -70.10
N PRO A 40 8.93 -12.63 -68.96
CA PRO A 40 9.89 -13.11 -67.98
C PRO A 40 10.89 -14.01 -68.71
N PRO A 41 12.21 -13.89 -68.46
CA PRO A 41 13.12 -14.91 -68.96
C PRO A 41 12.52 -16.25 -68.54
N VAL A 42 12.73 -17.30 -69.33
CA VAL A 42 12.44 -18.68 -68.90
C VAL A 42 13.40 -18.95 -67.74
N SER A 43 13.10 -18.37 -66.58
CA SER A 43 13.63 -18.72 -65.31
C SER A 43 13.03 -20.08 -65.11
N GLU A 44 13.79 -21.10 -65.53
CA GLU A 44 13.80 -22.34 -64.79
C GLU A 44 13.67 -21.92 -63.33
N ALA A 45 12.57 -22.27 -62.67
CA ALA A 45 12.53 -22.21 -61.23
C ALA A 45 13.81 -22.95 -60.83
N LYS A 46 14.83 -22.22 -60.34
CA LYS A 46 16.10 -22.84 -60.00
C LYS A 46 15.72 -23.93 -59.04
N ALA A 47 15.78 -25.17 -59.52
CA ALA A 47 15.38 -26.31 -58.73
C ALA A 47 16.14 -26.17 -57.41
N PRO A 48 15.49 -26.36 -56.25
CA PRO A 48 16.13 -26.19 -54.96
C PRO A 48 17.49 -26.88 -55.04
N VAL A 49 18.56 -26.08 -55.00
CA VAL A 49 19.91 -26.61 -55.19
C VAL A 49 20.12 -27.53 -54.00
N PRO A 50 20.30 -28.83 -54.21
CA PRO A 50 20.52 -29.73 -53.10
C PRO A 50 21.80 -29.27 -52.40
N LEU A 51 21.66 -28.77 -51.18
CA LEU A 51 22.79 -28.45 -50.33
C LEU A 51 23.33 -29.78 -49.82
N ASP A 52 24.57 -30.08 -50.17
CA ASP A 52 25.26 -31.21 -49.57
C ASP A 52 25.41 -30.95 -48.08
N LEU A 53 25.09 -31.94 -47.24
CA LEU A 53 25.10 -31.81 -45.77
C LEU A 53 26.47 -31.36 -45.22
N TRP A 54 27.52 -31.53 -46.02
CA TRP A 54 28.90 -31.15 -45.75
C TRP A 54 29.18 -29.64 -45.93
N GLU A 55 28.39 -28.95 -46.77
CA GLU A 55 28.48 -27.50 -46.96
C GLU A 55 27.81 -26.73 -45.81
N VAL A 56 26.91 -27.40 -45.09
CA VAL A 56 26.29 -26.84 -43.88
C VAL A 56 27.30 -26.86 -42.75
N GLN A 57 27.42 -25.75 -42.02
CA GLN A 57 28.33 -25.67 -40.87
C GLN A 57 28.11 -26.87 -39.93
N PRO A 58 29.13 -27.71 -39.67
CA PRO A 58 28.96 -28.96 -38.91
C PRO A 58 28.30 -28.76 -37.54
N LEU A 59 28.58 -27.60 -36.91
CA LEU A 59 27.99 -27.20 -35.64
C LEU A 59 26.46 -27.02 -35.71
N ALA A 60 25.95 -26.46 -36.81
CA ALA A 60 24.52 -26.21 -37.00
C ALA A 60 23.76 -27.54 -37.19
N VAL A 61 24.34 -28.48 -37.95
CA VAL A 61 23.78 -29.82 -38.12
C VAL A 61 23.73 -30.55 -36.77
N ILE A 62 24.81 -30.50 -36.00
CA ILE A 62 24.86 -31.11 -34.66
C ILE A 62 23.80 -30.48 -33.73
N ALA A 63 23.65 -29.16 -33.74
CA ALA A 63 22.65 -28.47 -32.93
C ALA A 63 21.20 -28.88 -33.32
N VAL A 64 20.89 -28.94 -34.61
CA VAL A 64 19.58 -29.38 -35.11
C VAL A 64 19.32 -30.83 -34.74
N MET A 65 20.30 -31.71 -34.92
CA MET A 65 20.19 -33.12 -34.56
C MET A 65 20.01 -33.31 -33.05
N LEU A 66 20.72 -32.57 -32.20
CA LEU A 66 20.55 -32.63 -30.75
C LEU A 66 19.13 -32.20 -30.31
N VAL A 67 18.55 -31.18 -30.96
CA VAL A 67 17.17 -30.73 -30.71
C VAL A 67 16.15 -31.78 -31.16
N LEU A 68 16.39 -32.47 -32.29
CA LEU A 68 15.56 -33.56 -32.79
C LEU A 68 15.65 -34.84 -31.93
N ILE A 69 16.84 -35.17 -31.42
CA ILE A 69 17.09 -36.37 -30.63
C ILE A 69 16.51 -36.24 -29.21
N SER A 70 16.49 -35.05 -28.62
CA SER A 70 15.90 -34.84 -27.30
C SER A 70 15.16 -33.51 -27.17
N PRO A 71 13.81 -33.56 -27.06
CA PRO A 71 13.01 -32.38 -26.72
C PRO A 71 13.40 -31.73 -25.38
N ALA A 72 14.15 -32.45 -24.53
CA ALA A 72 14.60 -31.97 -23.23
C ALA A 72 15.43 -30.69 -23.34
N PHE A 73 16.08 -30.44 -24.48
CA PHE A 73 16.88 -29.24 -24.72
C PHE A 73 16.04 -27.96 -24.83
N LEU A 74 14.73 -28.07 -25.10
CA LEU A 74 13.79 -26.94 -25.13
C LEU A 74 13.18 -26.61 -23.75
N LEU A 75 13.31 -27.51 -22.77
CA LEU A 75 12.73 -27.33 -21.43
C LEU A 75 13.19 -26.05 -20.72
N PRO A 76 14.47 -25.63 -20.76
CA PRO A 76 14.89 -24.40 -20.09
C PRO A 76 14.19 -23.17 -20.67
N ALA A 77 14.03 -23.12 -22.00
CA ALA A 77 13.34 -22.03 -22.68
C ALA A 77 11.85 -21.98 -22.32
N GLN A 78 11.19 -23.15 -22.25
CA GLN A 78 9.79 -23.25 -21.82
C GLN A 78 9.58 -22.81 -20.36
N ILE A 79 10.49 -23.19 -19.45
CA ILE A 79 10.46 -22.76 -18.05
C ILE A 79 10.63 -21.24 -17.93
N ILE A 80 11.52 -20.64 -18.73
CA ILE A 80 11.72 -19.18 -18.75
C ILE A 80 10.46 -18.47 -19.28
N LEU A 81 9.86 -18.98 -20.37
CA LEU A 81 8.66 -18.38 -20.97
C LEU A 81 7.44 -18.49 -20.04
N ALA A 82 7.25 -19.65 -19.39
CA ALA A 82 6.20 -19.87 -18.41
C ALA A 82 6.40 -19.03 -17.13
N GLY A 83 7.64 -18.95 -16.64
CA GLY A 83 8.01 -18.13 -15.49
C GLY A 83 7.81 -16.64 -15.75
N ALA A 84 8.15 -16.16 -16.96
CA ALA A 84 7.92 -14.78 -17.37
C ALA A 84 6.43 -14.40 -17.36
N GLY A 85 5.55 -15.30 -17.82
CA GLY A 85 4.10 -15.10 -17.75
C GLY A 85 3.61 -14.91 -16.31
N LEU A 86 4.06 -15.77 -15.38
CA LEU A 86 3.74 -15.64 -13.95
C LEU A 86 4.26 -14.34 -13.33
N VAL A 87 5.45 -13.88 -13.73
CA VAL A 87 5.99 -12.59 -13.29
C VAL A 87 5.13 -11.44 -13.81
N THR A 88 4.69 -11.45 -15.06
CA THR A 88 3.87 -10.34 -15.61
C THR A 88 2.47 -10.25 -15.03
N LEU A 89 1.86 -11.37 -14.63
CA LEU A 89 0.50 -11.37 -14.07
C LEU A 89 0.44 -10.90 -12.62
N ASN A 90 1.56 -10.97 -11.89
CA ASN A 90 1.55 -10.81 -10.42
C ASN A 90 2.00 -9.43 -9.92
N PHE A 91 2.21 -8.44 -10.78
CA PHE A 91 2.71 -7.13 -10.37
C PHE A 91 1.83 -5.96 -10.82
N ARG A 92 0.58 -5.92 -10.34
CA ARG A 92 -0.06 -4.61 -10.10
C ARG A 92 0.27 -4.15 -8.69
N ARG A 93 1.53 -3.78 -8.46
CA ARG A 93 1.93 -3.10 -7.23
C ARG A 93 1.49 -1.65 -7.36
N ILE A 94 0.42 -1.26 -6.66
CA ILE A 94 -0.05 0.12 -6.67
C ILE A 94 0.87 0.90 -5.72
N ASP A 95 1.63 1.87 -6.24
CA ASP A 95 2.50 2.70 -5.42
C ASP A 95 1.68 3.71 -4.61
N LYS A 96 2.11 4.03 -3.38
CA LYS A 96 1.45 4.98 -2.45
C LYS A 96 1.04 6.30 -3.13
N LYS A 97 1.86 6.80 -4.06
CA LYS A 97 1.56 8.01 -4.85
C LYS A 97 0.38 7.81 -5.79
N THR A 98 0.35 6.70 -6.54
CA THR A 98 -0.76 6.30 -7.43
C THR A 98 -2.06 6.04 -6.66
N ILE A 99 -1.99 5.65 -5.39
CA ILE A 99 -3.17 5.58 -4.52
C ILE A 99 -3.74 6.99 -4.27
N LEU A 100 -2.92 7.98 -3.96
CA LEU A 100 -3.44 9.32 -3.68
C LEU A 100 -3.84 10.13 -4.94
N GLU A 101 -3.59 9.63 -6.15
CA GLU A 101 -4.04 10.27 -7.40
C GLU A 101 -5.57 10.33 -7.56
N ASN A 102 -6.30 9.42 -6.91
CA ASN A 102 -7.74 9.54 -6.84
C ASN A 102 -8.12 10.68 -5.89
N ASN A 103 -8.59 11.80 -6.45
CA ASN A 103 -9.03 12.99 -5.72
C ASN A 103 -9.94 12.69 -4.53
N PHE A 104 -10.82 11.69 -4.67
CA PHE A 104 -11.75 11.31 -3.62
C PHE A 104 -11.08 10.55 -2.46
N ARG A 105 -10.20 9.60 -2.78
CA ARG A 105 -9.43 8.85 -1.76
C ARG A 105 -8.47 9.78 -1.02
N ASN A 106 -7.85 10.73 -1.72
CA ASN A 106 -7.04 11.77 -1.09
C ASN A 106 -7.88 12.65 -0.15
N ARG A 107 -9.12 13.00 -0.54
CA ARG A 107 -10.05 13.74 0.34
C ARG A 107 -10.38 12.96 1.61
N ILE A 108 -10.65 11.65 1.52
CA ILE A 108 -10.87 10.79 2.70
C ILE A 108 -9.62 10.73 3.58
N TYR A 109 -8.45 10.50 2.98
CA TYR A 109 -7.19 10.43 3.72
C TYR A 109 -6.87 11.75 4.45
N ARG A 110 -6.99 12.88 3.74
CA ARG A 110 -6.84 14.22 4.36
C ARG A 110 -7.84 14.41 5.49
N PHE A 111 -9.10 14.02 5.31
CA PHE A 111 -10.10 14.15 6.36
C PHE A 111 -9.68 13.40 7.65
N ILE A 112 -9.13 12.18 7.52
CA ILE A 112 -8.62 11.37 8.64
C ILE A 112 -7.39 12.01 9.30
N ILE A 113 -6.48 12.62 8.54
CA ILE A 113 -5.30 13.32 9.10
C ILE A 113 -5.71 14.53 9.93
N HIS A 114 -6.68 15.31 9.44
CA HIS A 114 -7.17 16.49 10.15
C HIS A 114 -8.03 16.10 11.36
N ASN A 115 -8.78 15.00 11.28
CA ASN A 115 -9.68 14.51 12.34
C ASN A 115 -9.28 13.09 12.79
N PRO A 116 -8.16 12.95 13.54
CA PRO A 116 -7.71 11.64 14.02
C PRO A 116 -8.74 11.02 14.96
N GLY A 117 -8.95 9.71 14.86
CA GLY A 117 -9.95 9.01 15.68
C GLY A 117 -11.39 9.21 15.22
N THR A 118 -11.61 9.59 13.95
CA THR A 118 -12.95 9.64 13.35
C THR A 118 -13.55 8.23 13.20
N CYS A 119 -14.87 8.08 13.43
CA CYS A 119 -15.57 6.83 13.12
C CYS A 119 -15.91 6.72 11.63
N PHE A 120 -16.22 5.50 11.20
CA PHE A 120 -16.80 5.25 9.87
C PHE A 120 -18.01 6.15 9.59
N THR A 121 -18.98 6.19 10.51
CA THR A 121 -20.21 6.98 10.36
C THR A 121 -19.94 8.49 10.32
N ASP A 122 -18.92 8.96 11.05
CA ASP A 122 -18.54 10.38 11.02
C ASP A 122 -17.99 10.78 9.65
N ILE A 123 -17.18 9.90 9.03
CA ILE A 123 -16.65 10.11 7.67
C ILE A 123 -17.79 10.06 6.65
N GLU A 124 -18.67 9.05 6.77
CA GLU A 124 -19.84 8.85 5.90
C GLU A 124 -20.72 10.11 5.87
N ASN A 125 -21.07 10.63 7.04
CA ASN A 125 -21.91 11.81 7.18
C ASN A 125 -21.22 13.09 6.70
N ARG A 126 -19.97 13.34 7.11
CA ARG A 126 -19.26 14.60 6.81
C ARG A 126 -18.81 14.71 5.36
N LEU A 127 -18.49 13.61 4.70
CA LEU A 127 -18.10 13.61 3.28
C LEU A 127 -19.28 13.29 2.34
N SER A 128 -20.45 12.96 2.89
CA SER A 128 -21.69 12.59 2.17
C SER A 128 -21.44 11.48 1.14
N VAL A 129 -20.87 10.36 1.60
CA VAL A 129 -20.40 9.25 0.76
C VAL A 129 -21.25 8.02 1.00
N ASN A 130 -21.52 7.25 -0.05
CA ASN A 130 -22.15 5.94 0.11
C ASN A 130 -21.24 4.99 0.91
N ARG A 131 -21.82 4.32 1.92
CA ARG A 131 -21.19 3.27 2.74
C ARG A 131 -20.30 2.31 1.96
N GLY A 132 -20.77 1.74 0.85
CA GLY A 132 -20.00 0.77 0.06
C GLY A 132 -18.76 1.38 -0.59
N THR A 133 -18.90 2.61 -1.10
CA THR A 133 -17.79 3.38 -1.69
C THR A 133 -16.76 3.74 -0.62
N LEU A 134 -17.22 4.19 0.55
CA LEU A 134 -16.34 4.52 1.66
C LEU A 134 -15.56 3.30 2.17
N ASP A 135 -16.25 2.16 2.35
CA ASP A 135 -15.62 0.90 2.78
C ASP A 135 -14.52 0.45 1.81
N TYR A 136 -14.80 0.49 0.50
CA TYR A 136 -13.80 0.19 -0.52
C TYR A 136 -12.56 1.09 -0.38
N HIS A 137 -12.74 2.41 -0.26
CA HIS A 137 -11.62 3.34 -0.16
C HIS A 137 -10.85 3.21 1.15
N LEU A 138 -11.52 2.98 2.28
CA LEU A 138 -10.87 2.75 3.57
C LEU A 138 -10.09 1.44 3.57
N ARG A 139 -10.64 0.38 2.97
CA ARG A 139 -9.93 -0.90 2.80
C ARG A 139 -8.66 -0.73 1.97
N MET A 140 -8.73 0.03 0.87
CA MET A 140 -7.55 0.36 0.08
C MET A 140 -6.51 1.16 0.88
N LEU A 141 -6.92 2.21 1.61
CA LEU A 141 -6.02 3.00 2.45
C LEU A 141 -5.34 2.17 3.56
N LYS A 142 -6.07 1.20 4.13
CA LYS A 142 -5.56 0.26 5.13
C LYS A 142 -4.57 -0.72 4.51
N GLN A 143 -4.89 -1.31 3.36
CA GLN A 143 -4.01 -2.25 2.64
C GLN A 143 -2.67 -1.62 2.28
N GLU A 144 -2.67 -0.32 2.01
CA GLU A 144 -1.50 0.45 1.62
C GLU A 144 -0.75 1.06 2.82
N HIS A 145 -1.15 0.67 4.03
CA HIS A 145 -0.55 1.11 5.29
C HIS A 145 -0.52 2.64 5.44
N LEU A 146 -1.49 3.36 4.87
CA LEU A 146 -1.64 4.81 5.05
C LEU A 146 -2.45 5.16 6.30
N ILE A 147 -3.37 4.28 6.68
CA ILE A 147 -4.21 4.44 7.88
C ILE A 147 -4.17 3.18 8.75
N THR A 148 -4.35 3.39 10.05
CA THR A 148 -4.50 2.34 11.06
C THR A 148 -5.93 2.40 11.62
N VAL A 149 -6.46 1.24 11.99
CA VAL A 149 -7.82 1.10 12.51
C VAL A 149 -7.76 0.62 13.95
N PHE A 150 -8.40 1.37 14.85
CA PHE A 150 -8.60 1.00 16.24
C PHE A 150 -10.07 0.61 16.45
N LEU A 151 -10.31 -0.52 17.11
CA LEU A 151 -11.66 -1.05 17.36
C LEU A 151 -12.02 -0.85 18.83
N LYS A 152 -13.15 -0.19 19.09
CA LYS A 152 -13.73 -0.05 20.45
C LYS A 152 -15.25 -0.05 20.37
N ASN A 153 -15.90 -0.80 21.25
CA ASN A 153 -17.38 -0.90 21.32
C ASN A 153 -18.03 -1.22 19.97
N ASN A 154 -17.45 -2.15 19.20
CA ASN A 154 -17.90 -2.55 17.86
C ASN A 154 -17.89 -1.41 16.81
N ARG A 155 -17.14 -0.33 17.06
CA ARG A 155 -16.93 0.79 16.14
C ARG A 155 -15.47 0.85 15.71
N SER A 156 -15.26 1.17 14.43
CA SER A 156 -13.94 1.38 13.84
C SER A 156 -13.57 2.86 13.88
N PHE A 157 -12.40 3.16 14.40
CA PHE A 157 -11.80 4.49 14.50
C PHE A 157 -10.55 4.52 13.64
N TYR A 158 -10.40 5.57 12.82
CA TYR A 158 -9.32 5.66 11.84
C TYR A 158 -8.27 6.69 12.26
N PHE A 159 -7.01 6.31 12.11
CA PHE A 159 -5.84 7.14 12.42
C PHE A 159 -4.85 7.09 11.27
N GLU A 160 -3.99 8.10 11.17
CA GLU A 160 -2.86 8.06 10.23
C GLU A 160 -1.82 7.04 10.68
N ASN A 161 -1.32 6.23 9.75
CA ASN A 161 -0.26 5.26 10.01
C ASN A 161 1.13 5.86 9.74
N SER A 162 1.46 6.95 10.47
CA SER A 162 2.77 7.62 10.42
C SER A 162 3.65 7.30 11.64
N GLY A 163 3.17 6.47 12.55
CA GLY A 163 3.81 6.24 13.86
C GLY A 163 3.55 7.37 14.87
N SER A 164 2.70 8.35 14.53
CA SER A 164 2.38 9.51 15.37
C SER A 164 1.49 9.20 16.57
N TYR A 165 0.86 8.03 16.59
CA TYR A 165 -0.06 7.58 17.61
C TYR A 165 0.26 6.13 17.98
N SER A 166 0.53 5.91 19.26
CA SER A 166 0.59 4.59 19.89
C SER A 166 -0.81 4.06 20.24
N ASP A 167 -0.95 2.76 20.49
CA ASP A 167 -2.23 2.13 20.84
C ASP A 167 -2.89 2.76 22.09
N SER A 168 -2.07 3.16 23.07
CA SER A 168 -2.55 3.84 24.27
C SER A 168 -3.05 5.25 23.97
N GLU A 169 -2.36 6.02 23.13
CA GLU A 169 -2.82 7.33 22.67
C GLU A 169 -4.11 7.21 21.85
N MET A 170 -4.22 6.21 20.96
CA MET A 170 -5.47 5.96 20.21
C MET A 170 -6.65 5.68 21.15
N LYS A 171 -6.45 4.87 22.20
CA LYS A 171 -7.48 4.60 23.22
C LYS A 171 -7.92 5.87 23.94
N ILE A 172 -6.98 6.77 24.25
CA ILE A 172 -7.25 8.07 24.89
C ILE A 172 -8.06 8.95 23.92
N PHE A 173 -7.60 9.13 22.68
CA PHE A 173 -8.31 9.89 21.64
C PHE A 173 -9.77 9.45 21.48
N VAL A 174 -10.01 8.14 21.46
CA VAL A 174 -11.38 7.61 21.32
C VAL A 174 -12.22 7.87 22.57
N SER A 175 -11.63 7.88 23.76
CA SER A 175 -12.35 8.16 25.02
C SER A 175 -12.73 9.65 25.10
N LEU A 176 -11.81 10.53 24.71
CA LEU A 176 -12.01 11.98 24.65
C LEU A 176 -13.04 12.45 23.59
N ARG A 177 -13.65 11.54 22.83
CA ARG A 177 -14.77 11.90 21.95
C ARG A 177 -16.06 12.20 22.69
N ASN A 178 -16.21 11.71 23.91
CA ASN A 178 -17.35 12.05 24.74
C ASN A 178 -17.13 13.49 25.24
N GLU A 179 -18.01 14.40 24.87
CA GLU A 179 -17.91 15.84 25.18
C GLU A 179 -17.69 16.10 26.67
N THR A 180 -18.41 15.39 27.53
CA THR A 180 -18.23 15.51 28.99
C THR A 180 -16.85 15.03 29.44
N GLU A 181 -16.35 13.93 28.89
CA GLU A 181 -15.01 13.40 29.22
C GLU A 181 -13.91 14.34 28.70
N PHE A 182 -14.12 14.97 27.54
CA PHE A 182 -13.24 15.99 26.99
C PHE A 182 -13.16 17.22 27.91
N LEU A 183 -14.31 17.80 28.28
CA LEU A 183 -14.38 18.98 29.17
C LEU A 183 -13.68 18.73 30.51
N ILE A 184 -13.84 17.53 31.08
CA ILE A 184 -13.13 17.17 32.30
C ILE A 184 -11.62 17.14 32.07
N CYS A 185 -11.17 16.53 30.98
CA CYS A 185 -9.75 16.45 30.68
C CYS A 185 -9.14 17.82 30.35
N GLU A 186 -9.89 18.68 29.67
CA GLU A 186 -9.52 20.08 29.42
C GLU A 186 -9.35 20.84 30.74
N TYR A 187 -10.33 20.76 31.63
CA TYR A 187 -10.24 21.39 32.95
C TYR A 187 -9.07 20.84 33.80
N LEU A 188 -8.83 19.52 33.77
CA LEU A 188 -7.69 18.91 34.46
C LEU A 188 -6.33 19.25 33.83
N SER A 189 -6.31 19.69 32.58
CA SER A 189 -5.11 20.22 31.92
C SER A 189 -4.75 21.60 32.47
N ASP A 190 -5.75 22.45 32.73
CA ASP A 190 -5.55 23.79 33.26
C ASP A 190 -5.38 23.82 34.78
N SER A 191 -6.11 22.96 35.50
CA SER A 191 -6.14 22.86 36.96
C SER A 191 -5.79 21.43 37.41
N PRO A 192 -4.49 21.07 37.49
CA PRO A 192 -4.09 19.76 37.96
C PRO A 192 -4.45 19.57 39.45
N ASP A 193 -4.70 18.32 39.85
CA ASP A 193 -5.04 17.93 41.22
C ASP A 193 -6.38 18.47 41.75
N ALA A 194 -7.32 18.74 40.83
CA ALA A 194 -8.70 19.09 41.14
C ALA A 194 -9.42 17.96 41.89
N SER A 195 -10.32 18.36 42.81
CA SER A 195 -11.19 17.43 43.51
C SER A 195 -12.43 17.09 42.70
N ARG A 196 -13.11 16.02 43.10
CA ARG A 196 -14.41 15.65 42.52
C ARG A 196 -15.44 16.78 42.60
N ASP A 197 -15.43 17.56 43.68
CA ASP A 197 -16.42 18.61 43.92
C ASP A 197 -16.15 19.82 42.99
N ASP A 198 -14.87 20.13 42.73
CA ASP A 198 -14.47 21.16 41.77
C ASP A 198 -14.94 20.78 40.35
N ILE A 199 -14.72 19.52 39.96
CA ILE A 199 -15.14 18.99 38.66
C ILE A 199 -16.68 18.99 38.56
N ALA A 200 -17.39 18.62 39.63
CA ALA A 200 -18.86 18.66 39.65
C ALA A 200 -19.41 20.08 39.48
N GLY A 201 -18.76 21.07 40.09
CA GLY A 201 -19.08 22.49 39.91
C GLY A 201 -18.88 22.95 38.46
N MET A 202 -17.80 22.52 37.82
CA MET A 202 -17.50 22.88 36.42
C MET A 202 -18.52 22.32 35.43
N ILE A 203 -18.80 21.01 35.48
CA ILE A 203 -19.74 20.38 34.53
C ILE A 203 -21.21 20.64 34.91
N GLN A 204 -21.46 21.22 36.10
CA GLN A 204 -22.81 21.42 36.65
C GLN A 204 -23.61 20.11 36.75
N THR A 205 -22.95 19.02 37.17
CA THR A 205 -23.59 17.71 37.34
C THR A 205 -23.47 17.19 38.77
N SER A 206 -24.24 16.14 39.09
CA SER A 206 -24.15 15.52 40.41
C SER A 206 -22.77 14.90 40.64
N CYS A 207 -22.30 14.96 41.89
CA CYS A 207 -21.07 14.29 42.31
C CYS A 207 -21.06 12.78 42.01
N SER A 208 -22.21 12.11 42.03
CA SER A 208 -22.35 10.69 41.64
C SER A 208 -22.07 10.46 40.16
N THR A 209 -22.56 11.36 39.29
CA THR A 209 -22.30 11.31 37.84
C THR A 209 -20.83 11.52 37.56
N VAL A 210 -20.21 12.51 38.22
CA VAL A 210 -18.76 12.76 38.10
C VAL A 210 -17.96 11.55 38.56
N SER A 211 -18.28 10.95 39.71
CA SER A 211 -17.59 9.73 40.17
C SER A 211 -17.63 8.61 39.14
N TRP A 212 -18.77 8.44 38.44
CA TRP A 212 -18.89 7.47 37.36
C TRP A 212 -17.98 7.79 36.16
N HIS A 213 -17.94 9.05 35.72
CA HIS A 213 -17.00 9.48 34.67
C HIS A 213 -15.54 9.30 35.11
N MET A 214 -15.21 9.63 36.36
CA MET A 214 -13.85 9.50 36.90
C MET A 214 -13.41 8.04 36.96
N GLY A 215 -14.29 7.13 37.38
CA GLY A 215 -14.02 5.69 37.35
C GLY A 215 -13.73 5.22 35.93
N ARG A 216 -14.58 5.58 34.96
CA ARG A 216 -14.37 5.23 33.55
C ARG A 216 -13.07 5.78 32.96
N LEU A 217 -12.70 7.01 33.31
CA LEU A 217 -11.45 7.63 32.86
C LEU A 217 -10.22 7.01 33.53
N CYS A 218 -10.33 6.57 34.79
CA CYS A 218 -9.29 5.79 35.48
C CYS A 218 -9.10 4.42 34.80
N ASP A 219 -10.19 3.69 34.54
CA ASP A 219 -10.17 2.39 33.86
C ASP A 219 -9.61 2.49 32.43
N ALA A 220 -9.84 3.64 31.78
CA ALA A 220 -9.28 3.93 30.48
C ALA A 220 -7.77 4.22 30.52
N GLY A 221 -7.21 4.56 31.68
CA GLY A 221 -5.82 5.01 31.85
C GLY A 221 -5.59 6.47 31.46
N VAL A 222 -6.67 7.26 31.38
CA VAL A 222 -6.62 8.67 30.97
C VAL A 222 -6.26 9.55 32.16
N ILE A 223 -6.79 9.23 33.34
CA ILE A 223 -6.55 9.96 34.59
C ILE A 223 -6.02 9.04 35.68
N PHE A 224 -5.26 9.62 36.61
CA PHE A 224 -4.84 9.01 37.85
C PHE A 224 -5.57 9.65 39.01
N SER A 225 -6.03 8.82 39.94
CA SER A 225 -6.59 9.28 41.21
C SER A 225 -5.56 9.08 42.32
N THR A 226 -5.32 10.12 43.11
CA THR A 226 -4.47 10.08 44.29
C THR A 226 -5.30 10.46 45.51
N LYS A 227 -5.26 9.63 46.55
CA LYS A 227 -5.98 9.91 47.80
C LYS A 227 -5.13 10.81 48.70
N CYS A 228 -5.63 12.02 48.98
CA CYS A 228 -5.02 12.98 49.89
C CYS A 228 -5.93 13.16 51.11
N GLY A 229 -5.72 12.33 52.15
CA GLY A 229 -6.56 12.33 53.35
C GLY A 229 -7.99 11.86 53.06
N ARG A 230 -8.97 12.74 53.25
CA ARG A 230 -10.40 12.48 52.98
C ARG A 230 -10.81 12.81 51.54
N VAL A 231 -9.97 13.49 50.77
CA VAL A 231 -10.28 13.96 49.42
C VAL A 231 -9.49 13.15 48.37
N VAL A 232 -10.14 12.81 47.27
CA VAL A 232 -9.50 12.23 46.09
C VAL A 232 -9.20 13.35 45.10
N ARG A 233 -7.94 13.43 44.66
CA ARG A 233 -7.47 14.37 43.65
C ARG A 233 -7.19 13.65 42.36
N TYR A 234 -7.54 14.28 41.25
CA TYR A 234 -7.37 13.70 39.92
C TYR A 234 -6.33 14.46 39.12
N ARG A 235 -5.57 13.70 38.32
CA ARG A 235 -4.54 14.25 37.42
C ARG A 235 -4.57 13.50 36.10
N LEU A 236 -4.31 14.19 34.99
CA LEU A 236 -4.12 13.54 33.69
C LEU A 236 -2.88 12.63 33.68
N SER A 237 -2.95 11.54 32.92
CA SER A 237 -1.77 10.75 32.62
C SER A 237 -0.83 11.51 31.68
N PRO A 238 0.50 11.27 31.71
CA PRO A 238 1.44 11.94 30.81
C PRO A 238 1.08 11.76 29.32
N SER A 239 0.60 10.56 28.95
CA SER A 239 0.13 10.28 27.59
C SER A 239 -1.14 11.06 27.27
N ALA A 240 -2.08 11.19 28.21
CA ALA A 240 -3.30 11.95 28.01
C ALA A 240 -3.04 13.45 27.87
N LEU A 241 -2.12 13.99 28.66
CA LEU A 241 -1.67 15.38 28.54
C LEU A 241 -1.03 15.63 27.16
N GLY A 242 -0.18 14.71 26.69
CA GLY A 242 0.40 14.78 25.34
C GLY A 242 -0.67 14.79 24.24
N VAL A 243 -1.71 13.96 24.38
CA VAL A 243 -2.86 13.95 23.46
C VAL A 243 -3.66 15.25 23.52
N MET A 244 -3.97 15.77 24.70
CA MET A 244 -4.67 17.05 24.86
C MET A 244 -3.92 18.21 24.19
N ASN A 245 -2.60 18.28 24.37
CA ASN A 245 -1.77 19.28 23.70
C ASN A 245 -1.80 19.15 22.17
N LYS A 246 -1.81 17.92 21.63
CA LYS A 246 -1.96 17.65 20.19
C LYS A 246 -3.33 18.10 19.65
N ILE A 247 -4.39 17.99 20.46
CA ILE A 247 -5.73 18.44 20.08
C ILE A 247 -5.80 19.97 20.10
N ASN A 248 -5.38 20.60 21.20
CA ASN A 248 -5.43 22.05 21.36
C ASN A 248 -4.57 22.79 20.32
N SER A 249 -3.39 22.27 19.98
CA SER A 249 -2.54 22.85 18.92
C SER A 249 -3.16 22.75 17.51
N LYS A 250 -4.05 21.79 17.26
CA LYS A 250 -4.78 21.68 15.98
C LYS A 250 -6.03 22.54 15.92
N CYS A 251 -6.64 22.89 17.06
CA CYS A 251 -7.80 23.79 17.09
C CYS A 251 -7.44 25.27 16.95
N ILE A 252 -6.18 25.64 17.22
CA ILE A 252 -5.66 27.02 17.13
C ILE A 252 -5.11 27.34 15.71
N ALA A 253 -4.93 26.34 14.85
CA ALA A 253 -4.42 26.47 13.48
C ALA A 253 -5.54 26.31 12.43
#